data_AF-A0ABD1Q9Y1-F1
#
_entry.id   AF-A0ABD1Q9Y1-F1
#
_cell.length_a   1.000
_cell.length_b   1.000
_cell.length_c   1.000
_cell.angle_alpha   90.00
_cell.angle_beta   90.00
_cell.angle_gamma   90.00
#
_symmetry.space_group_name_H-M   'P 1'
#
loop_
_entity.id
_entity.type
_entity.pdbx_description
1 polymer ?
#
loop_
_entity_poly.entity_id
_entity_poly.type
_entity_poly.pdbx_seq_one_letter_code
_entity_poly.pdbx_strand_id
1 'polypeptide(L)'
;MNIFLSLSLFLLPIFFLLVKRRRSSDRLPPGSLGIPIIGQSLSFLWAMRANTADRWIAKRAKRYGPISKLSLFGKPAVFIHGQAANKCLSELSGEDHKRVRSALASFLKPECLKLYIGKMEEEVRRHLEMHWNGKQNITVLPLMKTLTFNIICTLLFGVERGARRDKLVRYFQEILEGLWSIPVNFPFTRFNRGLKASAKVQSILKNLVREKRDELKKAASSHQDLITSLLNIRGEDDRELVSEDEIVHNIMLIMVAGHDTSAVLISFIVRLLANDPAIYAAILKGIIPHSLYSIELLIHFRAKS
;
A
#
# COMPACT_ATOMS: atom_id res chain seq x y z
N MET A 1 5.99 -38.46 -35.89
CA MET A 1 6.82 -37.53 -35.07
C MET A 1 5.87 -36.55 -34.40
N ASN A 2 5.79 -36.55 -33.06
CA ASN A 2 4.77 -35.82 -32.30
C ASN A 2 4.78 -34.32 -32.64
N ILE A 3 3.60 -33.75 -32.92
CA ILE A 3 3.40 -32.32 -33.19
C ILE A 3 4.00 -31.44 -32.06
N PHE A 4 3.99 -31.93 -30.83
CA PHE A 4 4.67 -31.29 -29.69
C PHE A 4 6.19 -31.23 -29.83
N LEU A 5 6.81 -32.28 -30.38
CA LEU A 5 8.26 -32.31 -30.61
C LEU A 5 8.65 -31.30 -31.70
N SER A 6 7.88 -31.23 -32.80
CA SER A 6 8.16 -30.28 -33.88
C SER A 6 7.95 -28.83 -33.44
N LEU A 7 6.90 -28.54 -32.67
CA LEU A 7 6.68 -27.20 -32.08
C LEU A 7 7.82 -26.79 -31.15
N SER A 8 8.34 -27.69 -30.30
CA SER A 8 9.48 -27.35 -29.43
C SER A 8 10.76 -27.04 -30.21
N LEU A 9 10.99 -27.76 -31.32
CA LEU A 9 12.18 -27.61 -32.18
C LEU A 9 12.21 -26.26 -32.89
N PHE A 10 11.05 -25.64 -33.17
CA PHE A 10 10.96 -24.31 -33.77
C PHE A 10 10.81 -23.18 -32.75
N LEU A 11 10.11 -23.41 -31.63
CA LEU A 11 9.91 -22.39 -30.60
C LEU A 11 11.17 -22.13 -29.77
N LEU A 12 12.00 -23.15 -29.50
CA LEU A 12 13.22 -22.97 -28.71
C LEU A 12 14.28 -22.08 -29.40
N PRO A 13 14.58 -22.22 -30.71
CA PRO A 13 15.49 -21.32 -31.42
C PRO A 13 14.92 -19.90 -31.57
N ILE A 14 13.62 -19.75 -31.84
CA ILE A 14 12.95 -18.44 -31.91
C ILE A 14 12.97 -17.76 -30.54
N PHE A 15 12.68 -18.51 -29.47
CA PHE A 15 12.83 -18.04 -28.09
C PHE A 15 14.29 -17.65 -27.82
N PHE A 16 15.27 -18.46 -28.22
CA PHE A 16 16.70 -18.16 -28.04
C PHE A 16 17.16 -16.94 -28.85
N LEU A 17 16.58 -16.70 -30.04
CA LEU A 17 16.81 -15.53 -30.89
C LEU A 17 16.16 -14.27 -30.32
N LEU A 18 14.94 -14.36 -29.78
CA LEU A 18 14.28 -13.28 -29.04
C LEU A 18 14.99 -12.97 -27.71
N VAL A 19 15.63 -13.98 -27.12
CA VAL A 19 16.45 -13.88 -25.89
C VAL A 19 17.89 -13.44 -26.20
N LYS A 20 18.34 -13.44 -27.46
CA LYS A 20 19.70 -13.09 -27.87
C LYS A 20 19.96 -11.62 -27.52
N ARG A 21 20.57 -11.45 -26.35
CA ARG A 21 20.97 -10.20 -25.71
C ARG A 21 21.52 -9.19 -26.73
N ARG A 22 20.91 -8.00 -26.78
CA ARG A 22 21.69 -6.79 -27.08
C ARG A 22 22.86 -6.75 -26.10
N ARG A 23 24.10 -6.80 -26.62
CA ARG A 23 25.32 -6.64 -25.83
C ARG A 23 25.21 -5.34 -25.03
N SER A 24 25.51 -5.44 -23.74
CA SER A 24 25.56 -4.31 -22.80
C SER A 24 26.62 -3.33 -23.29
N SER A 25 26.23 -2.06 -23.47
CA SER A 25 27.18 -0.94 -23.54
C SER A 25 28.00 -0.87 -22.24
N ASP A 26 29.25 -0.43 -22.33
CA ASP A 26 30.20 -0.29 -21.21
C ASP A 26 29.76 0.72 -20.13
N ARG A 27 28.65 1.45 -20.34
CA ARG A 27 28.15 2.48 -19.43
C ARG A 27 27.10 2.01 -18.42
N LEU A 28 26.79 0.71 -18.36
CA LEU A 28 25.75 0.19 -17.45
C LEU A 28 26.34 -0.32 -16.12
N PRO A 29 25.65 -0.11 -14.98
CA PRO A 29 26.06 -0.68 -13.70
C PRO A 29 26.29 -2.20 -13.78
N PRO A 30 27.23 -2.74 -12.98
CA PRO A 30 27.48 -4.18 -12.92
C PRO A 30 26.22 -4.93 -12.49
N GLY A 31 26.07 -6.20 -12.83
CA GLY A 31 24.94 -7.02 -12.37
C GLY A 31 24.27 -7.87 -13.44
N SER A 32 23.56 -8.91 -12.98
CA SER A 32 22.79 -9.79 -13.86
C SER A 32 21.33 -9.36 -13.93
N LEU A 33 20.78 -9.29 -15.15
CA LEU A 33 19.34 -9.12 -15.37
C LEU A 33 18.53 -10.36 -14.98
N GLY A 34 19.15 -11.52 -14.75
CA GLY A 34 18.46 -12.76 -14.39
C GLY A 34 17.90 -13.53 -15.59
N ILE A 35 16.82 -14.30 -15.35
CA ILE A 35 16.16 -15.14 -16.36
C ILE A 35 15.48 -14.24 -17.40
N PRO A 36 15.45 -14.58 -18.70
CA PRO A 36 14.71 -13.80 -19.68
C PRO A 36 13.25 -13.59 -19.29
N ILE A 37 12.70 -12.40 -19.59
CA ILE A 37 11.31 -11.98 -19.30
C ILE A 37 10.98 -11.80 -17.81
N ILE A 38 11.35 -12.73 -16.93
CA ILE A 38 11.00 -12.69 -15.50
C ILE A 38 12.08 -12.00 -14.66
N GLY A 39 13.32 -11.98 -15.15
CA GLY A 39 14.45 -11.40 -14.43
C GLY A 39 14.73 -12.11 -13.12
N GLN A 40 14.77 -11.35 -12.03
CA GLN A 40 14.95 -11.86 -10.66
C GLN A 40 13.68 -11.79 -9.81
N SER A 41 12.54 -11.44 -10.42
CA SER A 41 11.27 -11.16 -9.76
C SER A 41 10.78 -12.29 -8.88
N LEU A 42 10.89 -13.54 -9.35
CA LEU A 42 10.38 -14.68 -8.60
C LEU A 42 11.16 -14.89 -7.30
N SER A 43 12.49 -14.77 -7.36
CA SER A 43 13.35 -14.88 -6.17
C SER A 43 13.08 -13.75 -5.17
N PHE A 44 12.82 -12.53 -5.67
CA PHE A 44 12.51 -11.38 -4.84
C PHE A 44 11.12 -11.50 -4.19
N LEU A 45 10.10 -11.83 -4.97
CA LEU A 45 8.73 -12.08 -4.47
C LEU A 45 8.72 -13.20 -3.43
N TRP A 46 9.50 -14.27 -3.63
CA TRP A 46 9.61 -15.35 -2.67
C TRP A 46 10.28 -14.90 -1.37
N ALA A 47 11.37 -14.12 -1.46
CA ALA A 47 12.01 -13.53 -0.29
C ALA A 47 11.08 -12.58 0.48
N MET A 48 10.28 -11.75 -0.21
CA MET A 48 9.25 -10.92 0.42
C MET A 48 8.21 -11.76 1.16
N ARG A 49 7.71 -12.84 0.54
CA ARG A 49 6.73 -13.75 1.18
C ARG A 49 7.30 -14.50 2.38
N ALA A 50 8.58 -14.88 2.32
CA ALA A 50 9.27 -15.55 3.41
C ALA A 50 9.79 -14.57 4.49
N ASN A 51 9.47 -13.27 4.39
CA ASN A 51 9.99 -12.22 5.28
C ASN A 51 11.53 -12.23 5.40
N THR A 52 12.22 -12.51 4.29
CA THR A 52 13.70 -12.56 4.17
C THR A 52 14.21 -11.63 3.07
N ALA A 53 13.42 -10.60 2.73
CA ALA A 53 13.76 -9.62 1.70
C ALA A 53 15.04 -8.85 2.05
N ASP A 54 15.25 -8.52 3.31
CA ASP A 54 16.48 -7.93 3.84
C ASP A 54 17.71 -8.78 3.51
N ARG A 55 17.63 -10.10 3.75
CA ARG A 55 18.71 -11.06 3.43
C ARG A 55 18.93 -11.16 1.93
N TRP A 56 17.86 -11.15 1.14
CA TRP A 56 17.94 -11.15 -0.32
C TRP A 56 18.66 -9.89 -0.84
N ILE A 57 18.28 -8.72 -0.31
CA ILE A 57 18.88 -7.41 -0.61
C ILE A 57 20.37 -7.41 -0.20
N ALA A 58 20.70 -7.84 1.01
CA ALA A 58 22.07 -7.89 1.52
C ALA A 58 22.94 -8.85 0.70
N LYS A 59 22.43 -10.06 0.40
CA LYS A 59 23.13 -11.05 -0.44
C LYS A 59 23.35 -10.52 -1.86
N ARG A 60 22.40 -9.75 -2.41
CA ARG A 60 22.54 -9.09 -3.70
C ARG A 60 23.63 -8.02 -3.65
N ALA A 61 23.55 -7.11 -2.69
CA ALA A 61 24.51 -6.01 -2.53
C ALA A 61 25.94 -6.55 -2.36
N LYS A 62 26.11 -7.63 -1.59
CA LYS A 62 27.39 -8.34 -1.45
C LYS A 62 27.89 -8.95 -2.76
N ARG A 63 26.99 -9.43 -3.63
CA ARG A 63 27.35 -10.12 -4.88
C ARG A 63 27.64 -9.17 -6.05
N TYR A 64 26.87 -8.10 -6.19
CA TYR A 64 26.92 -7.22 -7.38
C TYR A 64 27.30 -5.77 -7.06
N GLY A 65 27.50 -5.44 -5.79
CA GLY A 65 27.78 -4.08 -5.32
C GLY A 65 26.52 -3.29 -4.95
N PRO A 66 26.70 -2.12 -4.30
CA PRO A 66 25.60 -1.27 -3.81
C PRO A 66 24.81 -0.58 -4.92
N ILE A 67 25.38 -0.45 -6.13
CA ILE A 67 24.68 0.02 -7.34
C ILE A 67 24.83 -1.05 -8.41
N SER A 68 23.74 -1.69 -8.81
CA SER A 68 23.80 -2.80 -9.78
C SER A 68 22.56 -2.89 -10.65
N LYS A 69 22.69 -3.39 -11.89
CA LYS A 69 21.53 -3.66 -12.74
C LYS A 69 20.81 -4.94 -12.33
N LEU A 70 19.50 -4.95 -12.47
CA LEU A 70 18.63 -6.13 -12.35
C LEU A 70 17.45 -6.02 -13.32
N SER A 71 16.71 -7.11 -13.49
CA SER A 71 15.37 -7.04 -14.06
C SER A 71 14.37 -7.48 -13.00
N LEU A 72 13.37 -6.64 -12.77
CA LEU A 72 12.20 -6.95 -11.93
C LEU A 72 10.95 -6.68 -12.76
N PHE A 73 10.00 -7.61 -12.68
CA PHE A 73 8.73 -7.62 -13.39
C PHE A 73 8.87 -7.36 -14.90
N GLY A 74 9.91 -7.94 -15.50
CA GLY A 74 10.22 -7.82 -16.93
C GLY A 74 10.83 -6.48 -17.36
N LYS A 75 11.08 -5.57 -16.42
CA LYS A 75 11.72 -4.28 -16.70
C LYS A 75 13.15 -4.26 -16.15
N PRO A 76 14.15 -3.89 -16.97
CA PRO A 76 15.48 -3.54 -16.48
C PRO A 76 15.37 -2.37 -15.49
N ALA A 77 16.05 -2.49 -14.36
CA ALA A 77 16.10 -1.49 -13.29
C ALA A 77 17.52 -1.37 -12.74
N VAL A 78 17.78 -0.29 -12.00
CA VAL A 78 19.00 -0.11 -11.22
C VAL A 78 18.65 -0.30 -9.74
N PHE A 79 19.32 -1.26 -9.11
CA PHE A 79 19.27 -1.49 -7.68
C PHE A 79 20.29 -0.58 -7.00
N ILE A 80 19.86 0.12 -5.95
CA ILE A 80 20.69 1.01 -5.15
C ILE A 80 20.49 0.65 -3.67
N HIS A 81 21.57 0.51 -2.91
CA HIS A 81 21.57 0.11 -1.50
C HIS A 81 22.64 0.82 -0.67
N GLY A 82 22.39 1.02 0.62
CA GLY A 82 23.31 1.69 1.55
C GLY A 82 23.40 3.20 1.32
N GLN A 83 24.55 3.80 1.60
CA GLN A 83 24.76 5.25 1.44
C GLN A 83 24.50 5.76 0.01
N ALA A 84 24.64 4.90 -1.01
CA ALA A 84 24.30 5.23 -2.38
C ALA A 84 22.80 5.54 -2.58
N ALA A 85 21.91 4.96 -1.75
CA ALA A 85 20.47 5.19 -1.81
C ALA A 85 20.06 6.53 -1.16
N ASN A 86 20.86 7.05 -0.23
CA ASN A 86 20.57 8.29 0.50
C ASN A 86 20.56 9.54 -0.40
N LYS A 87 21.11 9.46 -1.62
CA LYS A 87 21.11 10.55 -2.61
C LYS A 87 19.95 10.48 -3.61
N CYS A 88 19.11 9.45 -3.55
CA CYS A 88 18.03 9.26 -4.51
C CYS A 88 16.74 9.88 -3.97
N LEU A 89 16.57 11.19 -4.19
CA LEU A 89 15.35 11.92 -3.87
C LEU A 89 14.24 11.52 -4.86
N SER A 90 13.55 10.41 -4.54
CA SER A 90 12.23 9.99 -5.03
C SER A 90 11.80 10.58 -6.38
N GLU A 91 11.98 9.78 -7.44
CA GLU A 91 11.43 10.05 -8.78
C GLU A 91 9.94 10.35 -8.71
N LEU A 92 9.56 11.56 -9.13
CA LEU A 92 8.36 11.89 -9.89
C LEU A 92 8.61 13.28 -10.53
N SER A 93 8.70 13.32 -11.87
CA SER A 93 9.00 14.53 -12.64
C SER A 93 7.74 15.32 -12.99
N GLY A 94 7.82 16.65 -12.91
CA GLY A 94 6.89 17.57 -13.57
C GLY A 94 5.85 18.24 -12.66
N GLU A 95 5.02 19.07 -13.27
CA GLU A 95 3.99 19.88 -12.59
C GLU A 95 2.81 19.04 -12.06
N ASP A 96 2.49 17.90 -12.70
CA ASP A 96 1.38 17.02 -12.28
C ASP A 96 1.65 16.39 -10.90
N HIS A 97 2.89 15.97 -10.65
CA HIS A 97 3.28 15.47 -9.33
C HIS A 97 3.21 16.56 -8.26
N LYS A 98 3.64 17.79 -8.57
CA LYS A 98 3.54 18.91 -7.63
C LYS A 98 2.09 19.19 -7.24
N ARG A 99 1.16 19.16 -8.21
CA ARG A 99 -0.27 19.38 -7.99
C ARG A 99 -0.87 18.35 -7.04
N VAL A 100 -0.68 17.06 -7.36
CA VAL A 100 -1.17 15.95 -6.52
C VAL A 100 -0.51 15.97 -5.15
N ARG A 101 0.81 16.16 -5.07
CA ARG A 101 1.55 16.22 -3.80
C ARG A 101 1.10 17.40 -2.94
N SER A 102 0.80 18.55 -3.53
CA SER A 102 0.27 19.72 -2.81
C SER A 102 -1.10 19.41 -2.19
N ALA A 103 -1.96 18.71 -2.93
CA ALA A 103 -3.27 18.26 -2.42
C ALA A 103 -3.15 17.27 -1.25
N LEU A 104 -2.20 16.34 -1.34
CA LEU A 104 -1.92 15.42 -0.23
C LEU A 104 -1.35 16.13 0.98
N ALA A 105 -0.45 17.08 0.75
CA ALA A 105 0.11 17.90 1.80
C ALA A 105 -0.97 18.75 2.48
N SER A 106 -1.93 19.30 1.72
CA SER A 106 -3.04 20.09 2.27
C SER A 106 -3.98 19.26 3.14
N PHE A 107 -4.27 18.02 2.73
CA PHE A 107 -5.04 17.07 3.54
C PHE A 107 -4.31 16.66 4.83
N LEU A 108 -2.98 16.48 4.77
CA LEU A 108 -2.17 16.09 5.93
C LEU A 108 -1.66 17.29 6.76
N LYS A 109 -2.21 18.49 6.54
CA LYS A 109 -1.85 19.67 7.33
C LYS A 109 -2.20 19.49 8.81
N PRO A 110 -1.40 20.06 9.74
CA PRO A 110 -1.67 19.94 11.17
C PRO A 110 -3.09 20.33 11.58
N GLU A 111 -3.68 21.34 10.93
CA GLU A 111 -5.04 21.81 11.20
C GLU A 111 -6.08 20.73 10.85
N CYS A 112 -5.93 20.07 9.71
CA CYS A 112 -6.76 18.96 9.27
C CYS A 112 -6.57 17.72 10.17
N LEU A 113 -5.32 17.41 10.55
CA LEU A 113 -5.00 16.29 11.43
C LEU A 113 -5.68 16.44 12.81
N LYS A 114 -5.75 17.65 13.36
CA LYS A 114 -6.48 17.91 14.62
C LYS A 114 -7.96 17.55 14.53
N LEU A 115 -8.60 17.83 13.39
CA LEU A 115 -9.99 17.46 13.13
C LEU A 115 -10.19 15.95 12.98
N TYR A 116 -9.14 15.22 12.59
CA TYR A 116 -9.19 13.78 12.43
C TYR A 116 -9.06 13.01 13.74
N ILE A 117 -8.48 13.60 14.80
CA ILE A 117 -8.26 12.94 16.09
C ILE A 117 -9.55 12.34 16.64
N GLY A 118 -10.64 13.13 16.69
CA GLY A 118 -11.92 12.64 17.24
C GLY A 118 -12.50 11.47 16.45
N LYS A 119 -12.45 11.52 15.11
CA LYS A 119 -12.89 10.41 14.25
C LYS A 119 -11.98 9.18 14.36
N MET A 120 -10.67 9.38 14.48
CA MET A 120 -9.72 8.28 14.70
C MET A 120 -9.97 7.59 16.03
N GLU A 121 -10.11 8.37 17.11
CA GLU A 121 -10.41 7.86 18.44
C GLU A 121 -11.71 7.06 18.45
N GLU A 122 -12.74 7.55 17.77
CA GLU A 122 -14.01 6.85 17.65
C GLU A 122 -13.88 5.52 16.90
N GLU A 123 -13.10 5.47 15.81
CA GLU A 123 -12.81 4.23 15.09
C GLU A 123 -11.97 3.25 15.92
N VAL A 124 -11.00 3.74 16.68
CA VAL A 124 -10.18 2.93 17.59
C VAL A 124 -11.03 2.35 18.71
N ARG A 125 -11.83 3.18 19.39
CA ARG A 125 -12.70 2.74 20.49
C ARG A 125 -13.66 1.64 20.03
N ARG A 126 -14.39 1.88 18.93
CA ARG A 126 -15.28 0.86 18.35
C ARG A 126 -14.54 -0.42 17.98
N HIS A 127 -13.33 -0.30 17.41
CA HIS A 127 -12.53 -1.46 17.04
C HIS A 127 -12.16 -2.32 18.25
N LEU A 128 -11.76 -1.69 19.37
CA LEU A 128 -11.47 -2.38 20.62
C LEU A 128 -12.74 -3.06 21.17
N GLU A 129 -13.87 -2.35 21.20
CA GLU A 129 -15.16 -2.89 21.66
C GLU A 129 -15.60 -4.13 20.84
N MET A 130 -15.55 -4.05 19.51
CA MET A 130 -16.02 -5.14 18.64
C MET A 130 -15.08 -6.34 18.57
N HIS A 131 -13.77 -6.10 18.65
CA HIS A 131 -12.79 -7.13 18.29
C HIS A 131 -11.91 -7.60 19.43
N TRP A 132 -11.77 -6.84 20.51
CA TRP A 132 -10.86 -7.14 21.61
C TRP A 132 -11.60 -7.45 22.92
N ASN A 133 -12.64 -6.68 23.25
CA ASN A 133 -13.36 -6.84 24.51
C ASN A 133 -13.93 -8.26 24.67
N GLY A 134 -13.75 -8.85 25.85
CA GLY A 134 -14.21 -10.21 26.18
C GLY A 134 -13.42 -11.36 25.52
N LYS A 135 -12.35 -11.08 24.76
CA LYS A 135 -11.53 -12.15 24.14
C LYS A 135 -10.24 -12.41 24.93
N GLN A 136 -9.96 -13.69 25.17
CA GLN A 136 -8.72 -14.10 25.82
C GLN A 136 -7.51 -14.06 24.89
N ASN A 137 -7.70 -14.34 23.60
CA ASN A 137 -6.62 -14.34 22.61
C ASN A 137 -7.08 -13.65 21.33
N ILE A 138 -6.19 -12.86 20.74
CA ILE A 138 -6.44 -12.17 19.49
C ILE A 138 -5.23 -12.26 18.56
N THR A 139 -5.47 -12.24 17.26
CA THR A 139 -4.41 -12.09 16.26
C THR A 139 -4.35 -10.62 15.84
N VAL A 140 -3.28 -9.94 16.23
CA VAL A 140 -3.18 -8.47 16.12
C VAL A 140 -3.13 -7.97 14.66
N LEU A 141 -2.29 -8.56 13.81
CA LEU A 141 -2.08 -8.03 12.45
C LEU A 141 -3.36 -7.94 11.59
N PRO A 142 -4.22 -8.97 11.51
CA PRO A 142 -5.50 -8.86 10.81
C PRO A 142 -6.39 -7.75 11.38
N LEU A 143 -6.43 -7.60 12.70
CA LEU A 143 -7.22 -6.57 13.36
C LEU A 143 -6.68 -5.17 13.07
N MET A 144 -5.36 -4.97 13.09
CA MET A 144 -4.74 -3.69 12.74
C MET A 144 -4.99 -3.32 11.28
N LYS A 145 -5.00 -4.29 10.35
CA LYS A 145 -5.40 -4.05 8.96
C LYS A 145 -6.86 -3.59 8.86
N THR A 146 -7.77 -4.26 9.59
CA THR A 146 -9.17 -3.82 9.66
C THR A 146 -9.31 -2.41 10.24
N LEU A 147 -8.56 -2.07 11.30
CA LEU A 147 -8.58 -0.76 11.92
C LEU A 147 -8.09 0.33 10.95
N THR A 148 -6.92 0.16 10.34
CA THR A 148 -6.36 1.16 9.43
C THR A 148 -7.21 1.35 8.17
N PHE A 149 -7.82 0.27 7.65
CA PHE A 149 -8.80 0.37 6.58
C PHE A 149 -9.99 1.26 6.96
N ASN A 150 -10.57 0.99 8.14
CA ASN A 150 -11.73 1.74 8.62
C ASN A 150 -11.41 3.22 8.83
N ILE A 151 -10.25 3.52 9.44
CA ILE A 151 -9.77 4.89 9.61
C ILE A 151 -9.64 5.59 8.25
N ILE A 152 -9.02 4.94 7.26
CA ILE A 152 -8.88 5.49 5.90
C ILE A 152 -10.25 5.76 5.26
N CYS A 153 -11.19 4.80 5.32
CA CYS A 153 -12.52 5.01 4.77
C CYS A 153 -13.27 6.17 5.41
N THR A 154 -13.18 6.31 6.74
CA THR A 154 -13.83 7.39 7.49
C THR A 154 -13.20 8.75 7.22
N LEU A 155 -11.87 8.83 7.28
CA LEU A 155 -11.15 10.09 7.23
C LEU A 155 -10.91 10.58 5.81
N LEU A 156 -10.45 9.70 4.92
CA LEU A 156 -10.02 10.10 3.58
C LEU A 156 -11.20 10.24 2.62
N PHE A 157 -12.24 9.41 2.77
CA PHE A 157 -13.30 9.31 1.78
C PHE A 157 -14.69 9.62 2.31
N GLY A 158 -14.83 9.82 3.63
CA GLY A 158 -16.12 10.02 4.27
C GLY A 158 -17.09 8.85 4.04
N VAL A 159 -16.58 7.64 3.81
CA VAL A 159 -17.42 6.46 3.55
C VAL A 159 -17.78 5.85 4.89
N GLU A 160 -19.01 6.04 5.36
CA GLU A 160 -19.52 5.46 6.60
C GLU A 160 -19.54 3.92 6.58
N ARG A 161 -19.69 3.31 7.76
CA ARG A 161 -19.81 1.85 7.90
C ARG A 161 -21.12 1.36 7.27
N GLY A 162 -21.08 0.15 6.72
CA GLY A 162 -22.22 -0.49 6.08
C GLY A 162 -21.81 -1.24 4.81
N ALA A 163 -22.79 -1.71 4.05
CA ALA A 163 -22.57 -2.61 2.92
C ALA A 163 -21.60 -2.07 1.85
N ARG A 164 -21.53 -0.74 1.66
CA ARG A 164 -20.57 -0.09 0.75
C ARG A 164 -19.13 -0.29 1.23
N ARG A 165 -18.86 -0.01 2.51
CA ARG A 165 -17.54 -0.17 3.13
C ARG A 165 -17.14 -1.65 3.16
N ASP A 166 -18.05 -2.56 3.49
CA ASP A 166 -17.75 -4.00 3.55
C ASP A 166 -17.34 -4.57 2.18
N LYS A 167 -18.01 -4.13 1.11
CA LYS A 167 -17.59 -4.45 -0.26
C LYS A 167 -16.22 -3.88 -0.60
N LEU A 168 -15.94 -2.62 -0.20
CA LEU A 168 -14.64 -2.00 -0.40
C LEU A 168 -13.52 -2.75 0.33
N VAL A 169 -13.71 -3.13 1.60
CA VAL A 169 -12.73 -3.95 2.37
C VAL A 169 -12.38 -5.21 1.59
N ARG A 170 -13.40 -5.96 1.17
CA ARG A 170 -13.22 -7.24 0.47
C ARG A 170 -12.44 -7.08 -0.84
N TYR A 171 -12.88 -6.17 -1.71
CA TYR A 171 -12.20 -5.97 -2.99
C TYR A 171 -10.79 -5.39 -2.80
N PHE A 172 -10.60 -4.53 -1.81
CA PHE A 172 -9.29 -3.98 -1.51
C PHE A 172 -8.29 -5.06 -1.05
N GLN A 173 -8.74 -6.05 -0.26
CA GLN A 173 -7.91 -7.21 0.07
C GLN A 173 -7.51 -8.01 -1.18
N GLU A 174 -8.45 -8.23 -2.11
CA GLU A 174 -8.15 -8.90 -3.39
C GLU A 174 -7.13 -8.10 -4.24
N ILE A 175 -7.21 -6.77 -4.23
CA ILE A 175 -6.22 -5.89 -4.88
C ILE A 175 -4.82 -6.08 -4.26
N LEU A 176 -4.72 -6.04 -2.92
CA LEU A 176 -3.45 -6.21 -2.22
C LEU A 176 -2.84 -7.60 -2.47
N GLU A 177 -3.65 -8.66 -2.46
CA GLU A 177 -3.20 -10.00 -2.83
C GLU A 177 -2.65 -10.05 -4.25
N GLY A 178 -3.28 -9.34 -5.19
CA GLY A 178 -2.85 -9.21 -6.57
C GLY A 178 -1.54 -8.44 -6.71
N LEU A 179 -1.40 -7.33 -5.98
CA LEU A 179 -0.21 -6.46 -6.00
C LEU A 179 1.07 -7.21 -5.58
N TRP A 180 0.95 -8.09 -4.58
CA TRP A 180 2.06 -8.92 -4.08
C TRP A 180 2.14 -10.32 -4.74
N SER A 181 1.46 -10.50 -5.88
CA SER A 181 1.47 -11.75 -6.63
C SER A 181 2.41 -11.73 -7.82
N ILE A 182 2.59 -12.89 -8.43
CA ILE A 182 3.31 -12.99 -9.71
C ILE A 182 2.39 -12.35 -10.76
N PRO A 183 2.85 -11.37 -11.56
CA PRO A 183 2.01 -10.58 -12.45
C PRO A 183 1.64 -11.36 -13.73
N VAL A 184 0.86 -12.42 -13.55
CA VAL A 184 0.43 -13.34 -14.62
C VAL A 184 -1.07 -13.24 -14.73
N ASN A 185 -1.55 -12.63 -15.82
CA ASN A 185 -2.98 -12.36 -16.04
C ASN A 185 -3.72 -13.56 -16.63
N PHE A 186 -3.83 -14.64 -15.86
CA PHE A 186 -4.65 -15.80 -16.20
C PHE A 186 -5.86 -15.91 -15.28
N PRO A 187 -6.99 -16.48 -15.75
CA PRO A 187 -8.11 -16.84 -14.89
C PRO A 187 -7.62 -17.56 -13.62
N PHE A 188 -8.26 -17.31 -12.48
CA PHE A 188 -7.96 -17.88 -11.16
C PHE A 188 -6.68 -17.39 -10.45
N THR A 189 -5.76 -16.73 -11.14
CA THR A 189 -4.56 -16.15 -10.51
C THR A 189 -4.93 -15.01 -9.56
N ARG A 190 -4.12 -14.83 -8.50
CA ARG A 190 -4.25 -13.67 -7.58
C ARG A 190 -4.15 -12.34 -8.32
N PHE A 191 -3.28 -12.27 -9.34
CA PHE A 191 -3.13 -11.08 -10.18
C PHE A 191 -4.42 -10.76 -10.96
N ASN A 192 -5.01 -11.74 -11.65
CA ASN A 192 -6.27 -11.54 -12.37
C ASN A 192 -7.43 -11.16 -11.43
N ARG A 193 -7.52 -11.78 -10.25
CA ARG A 193 -8.51 -11.40 -9.23
C ARG A 193 -8.30 -9.97 -8.76
N GLY A 194 -7.05 -9.58 -8.48
CA GLY A 194 -6.71 -8.20 -8.11
C GLY A 194 -7.07 -7.18 -9.18
N LEU A 195 -6.85 -7.48 -10.47
CA LEU A 195 -7.28 -6.62 -11.58
C LEU A 195 -8.81 -6.46 -11.64
N LYS A 196 -9.57 -7.56 -11.48
CA LYS A 196 -11.04 -7.51 -11.44
C LYS A 196 -11.55 -6.75 -10.23
N ALA A 197 -10.93 -6.94 -9.07
CA ALA A 197 -11.26 -6.21 -7.85
C ALA A 197 -10.95 -4.71 -7.99
N SER A 198 -9.82 -4.36 -8.63
CA SER A 198 -9.45 -2.98 -8.95
C SER A 198 -10.53 -2.29 -9.78
N ALA A 199 -11.02 -2.94 -10.85
CA ALA A 199 -12.11 -2.39 -11.66
C ALA A 199 -13.39 -2.13 -10.85
N LYS A 200 -13.73 -3.03 -9.91
CA LYS A 200 -14.89 -2.87 -9.03
C LYS A 200 -14.71 -1.73 -8.02
N VAL A 201 -13.53 -1.61 -7.40
CA VAL A 201 -13.21 -0.51 -6.48
C VAL A 201 -13.22 0.82 -7.23
N GLN A 202 -12.62 0.89 -8.42
CA GLN A 202 -12.68 2.08 -9.26
C GLN A 202 -14.13 2.51 -9.55
N SER A 203 -15.02 1.57 -9.86
CA SER A 203 -16.44 1.89 -10.06
C SER A 203 -17.11 2.46 -8.80
N ILE A 204 -16.87 1.87 -7.62
CA ILE A 204 -17.40 2.38 -6.36
C ILE A 204 -16.86 3.79 -6.06
N LEU A 205 -15.56 4.00 -6.27
CA LEU A 205 -14.92 5.29 -6.02
C LEU A 205 -15.37 6.37 -7.01
N LYS A 206 -15.56 6.03 -8.29
CA LYS A 206 -16.12 6.97 -9.29
C LYS A 206 -17.51 7.45 -8.86
N ASN A 207 -18.36 6.54 -8.41
CA ASN A 207 -19.68 6.92 -7.90
C ASN A 207 -19.56 7.85 -6.69
N LEU A 208 -18.65 7.57 -5.76
CA LEU A 208 -18.40 8.43 -4.60
C LEU A 208 -17.88 9.83 -4.98
N VAL A 209 -16.97 9.91 -5.97
CA VAL A 209 -16.46 11.19 -6.48
C VAL A 209 -17.59 12.02 -7.08
N ARG A 210 -18.51 11.39 -7.83
CA ARG A 210 -19.69 12.06 -8.41
C ARG A 210 -20.66 12.55 -7.34
N GLU A 211 -20.98 11.70 -6.36
CA GLU A 211 -21.82 12.06 -5.21
C GLU A 211 -21.27 13.32 -4.51
N LYS A 212 -19.97 13.33 -4.18
CA LYS A 212 -19.32 14.48 -3.54
C LYS A 212 -19.24 15.72 -4.40
N ARG A 213 -19.05 15.56 -5.72
CA ARG A 213 -19.09 16.68 -6.68
C ARG A 213 -20.46 17.34 -6.69
N ASP A 214 -21.54 16.56 -6.61
CA ASP A 214 -22.90 17.10 -6.59
C ASP A 214 -23.26 17.72 -5.24
N GLU A 215 -22.75 17.19 -4.13
CA GLU A 215 -22.87 17.80 -2.79
C GLU A 215 -22.20 19.17 -2.75
N LEU A 216 -20.97 19.30 -3.29
CA LEU A 216 -20.22 20.56 -3.37
C LEU A 216 -20.95 21.64 -4.16
N LYS A 217 -21.76 21.27 -5.17
CA LYS A 217 -22.57 22.23 -5.94
C LYS A 217 -23.79 22.71 -5.17
N LYS A 218 -24.35 21.88 -4.28
CA LYS A 218 -25.61 22.15 -3.55
C LYS A 218 -25.39 22.88 -2.23
N ALA A 219 -24.26 22.67 -1.59
CA ALA A 219 -23.87 23.37 -0.38
C ALA A 219 -22.34 23.49 -0.33
N ALA A 220 -21.83 24.58 0.24
CA ALA A 220 -20.44 24.66 0.68
C ALA A 220 -20.27 23.73 1.89
N SER A 221 -20.19 22.42 1.62
CA SER A 221 -19.91 21.40 2.63
C SER A 221 -18.61 21.76 3.35
N SER A 222 -18.69 21.97 4.67
CA SER A 222 -17.51 22.23 5.51
C SER A 222 -16.66 20.99 5.76
N HIS A 223 -17.09 19.81 5.30
CA HIS A 223 -16.37 18.56 5.50
C HIS A 223 -15.26 18.41 4.45
N GLN A 224 -14.02 18.64 4.88
CA GLN A 224 -12.84 18.42 4.05
C GLN A 224 -12.31 16.99 4.21
N ASP A 225 -12.74 16.12 3.30
CA ASP A 225 -12.05 14.86 3.03
C ASP A 225 -11.17 14.99 1.78
N LEU A 226 -10.31 14.00 1.55
CA LEU A 226 -9.33 14.05 0.47
C LEU A 226 -9.99 14.17 -0.92
N ILE A 227 -11.16 13.57 -1.12
CA ILE A 227 -11.87 13.63 -2.41
C ILE A 227 -12.30 15.07 -2.67
N THR A 228 -12.89 15.71 -1.66
CA THR A 228 -13.25 17.13 -1.69
C THR A 228 -12.03 18.02 -1.92
N SER A 229 -10.89 17.74 -1.27
CA SER A 229 -9.64 18.46 -1.48
C SER A 229 -9.11 18.35 -2.92
N LEU A 230 -9.19 17.16 -3.52
CA LEU A 230 -8.78 16.93 -4.91
C LEU A 230 -9.73 17.59 -5.92
N LEU A 231 -11.04 17.58 -5.66
CA LEU A 231 -12.06 18.25 -6.49
C LEU A 231 -11.93 19.78 -6.47
N ASN A 232 -11.41 20.35 -5.38
CA ASN A 232 -11.21 21.79 -5.24
C ASN A 232 -9.95 22.33 -5.94
N ILE A 233 -9.14 21.46 -6.56
CA ILE A 233 -7.98 21.90 -7.34
C ILE A 233 -8.47 22.40 -8.70
N ARG A 234 -8.61 23.72 -8.81
CA ARG A 234 -9.06 24.40 -10.01
C ARG A 234 -7.94 25.20 -10.66
N GLY A 235 -8.03 25.36 -11.98
CA GLY A 235 -7.15 26.22 -12.76
C GLY A 235 -7.59 27.68 -12.67
N GLU A 236 -6.79 28.56 -13.26
CA GLU A 236 -7.07 30.01 -13.28
C GLU A 236 -8.44 30.34 -13.90
N ASP A 237 -8.92 29.50 -14.82
CA ASP A 237 -10.23 29.62 -15.47
C ASP A 237 -11.38 28.86 -14.75
N ASP A 238 -11.22 28.51 -13.48
CA ASP A 238 -12.17 27.70 -12.70
C ASP A 238 -12.40 26.27 -13.25
N ARG A 239 -11.58 25.84 -14.22
CA ARG A 239 -11.61 24.49 -14.81
C ARG A 239 -11.04 23.45 -13.85
N GLU A 240 -11.66 22.28 -13.77
CA GLU A 240 -11.12 21.14 -13.02
C GLU A 240 -9.76 20.73 -13.61
N LEU A 241 -8.73 20.69 -12.77
CA LEU A 241 -7.37 20.33 -13.18
C LEU A 241 -7.02 18.86 -12.95
N VAL A 242 -7.90 18.11 -12.29
CA VAL A 242 -7.70 16.70 -11.99
C VAL A 242 -8.91 15.94 -12.51
N SER A 243 -8.66 15.02 -13.43
CA SER A 243 -9.70 14.17 -14.02
C SER A 243 -10.28 13.19 -12.99
N GLU A 244 -11.51 12.73 -13.21
CA GLU A 244 -12.16 11.70 -12.36
C GLU A 244 -11.27 10.46 -12.20
N ASP A 245 -10.62 10.02 -13.28
CA ASP A 245 -9.71 8.88 -13.25
C ASP A 245 -8.46 9.14 -12.41
N GLU A 246 -7.86 10.32 -12.50
CA GLU A 246 -6.71 10.70 -11.66
C GLU A 246 -7.09 10.77 -10.18
N ILE A 247 -8.27 11.32 -9.84
CA ILE A 247 -8.77 11.34 -8.46
C ILE A 247 -8.87 9.91 -7.93
N VAL A 248 -9.51 9.01 -8.68
CA VAL A 248 -9.68 7.61 -8.29
C VAL A 248 -8.35 6.87 -8.15
N HIS A 249 -7.40 7.08 -9.06
CA HIS A 249 -6.07 6.45 -8.96
C HIS A 249 -5.29 6.96 -7.74
N ASN A 250 -5.34 8.26 -7.45
CA ASN A 250 -4.70 8.82 -6.26
C ASN A 250 -5.33 8.29 -4.97
N ILE A 251 -6.66 8.22 -4.91
CA ILE A 251 -7.39 7.62 -3.80
C ILE A 251 -6.91 6.17 -3.56
N MET A 252 -6.89 5.33 -4.60
CA MET A 252 -6.45 3.94 -4.46
C MET A 252 -4.99 3.84 -3.99
N LEU A 253 -4.10 4.69 -4.49
CA LEU A 253 -2.70 4.73 -4.05
C LEU A 253 -2.59 4.99 -2.54
N ILE A 254 -3.37 5.93 -2.02
CA ILE A 254 -3.32 6.32 -0.60
C ILE A 254 -3.96 5.25 0.28
N MET A 255 -5.02 4.58 -0.21
CA MET A 255 -5.58 3.42 0.47
C MET A 255 -4.51 2.35 0.68
N VAL A 256 -3.77 1.99 -0.38
CA VAL A 256 -2.68 1.01 -0.30
C VAL A 256 -1.59 1.49 0.66
N ALA A 257 -1.17 2.75 0.55
CA ALA A 257 -0.09 3.30 1.36
C ALA A 257 -0.43 3.34 2.86
N GLY A 258 -1.60 3.85 3.23
CA GLY A 258 -1.98 4.04 4.62
C GLY A 258 -2.46 2.77 5.33
N HIS A 259 -2.88 1.75 4.57
CA HIS A 259 -3.46 0.53 5.13
C HIS A 259 -2.39 -0.40 5.71
N ASP A 260 -1.49 -0.89 4.85
CA ASP A 260 -0.57 -1.97 5.23
C ASP A 260 0.59 -1.47 6.09
N THR A 261 1.14 -0.28 5.79
CA THR A 261 2.30 0.26 6.51
C THR A 261 1.98 0.54 7.98
N SER A 262 0.92 1.30 8.24
CA SER A 262 0.43 1.62 9.58
C SER A 262 0.01 0.37 10.35
N ALA A 263 -0.68 -0.57 9.69
CA ALA A 263 -1.12 -1.80 10.36
C ALA A 263 0.07 -2.65 10.83
N VAL A 264 1.11 -2.76 9.98
CA VAL A 264 2.34 -3.46 10.33
C VAL A 264 3.08 -2.75 11.46
N LEU A 265 3.22 -1.42 11.39
CA LEU A 265 3.86 -0.63 12.45
C LEU A 265 3.15 -0.81 13.80
N ILE A 266 1.83 -0.63 13.84
CA ILE A 266 1.05 -0.80 15.08
C ILE A 266 1.17 -2.24 15.59
N SER A 267 1.18 -3.24 14.70
CA SER A 267 1.40 -4.64 15.09
C SER A 267 2.76 -4.85 15.75
N PHE A 268 3.81 -4.20 15.25
CA PHE A 268 5.14 -4.23 15.89
C PHE A 268 5.15 -3.50 17.23
N ILE A 269 4.46 -2.37 17.36
CA ILE A 269 4.31 -1.65 18.62
C ILE A 269 3.63 -2.55 19.65
N VAL A 270 2.47 -3.15 19.31
CA VAL A 270 1.76 -4.07 20.22
C VAL A 270 2.66 -5.25 20.60
N ARG A 271 3.41 -5.82 19.65
CA ARG A 271 4.37 -6.88 19.93
C ARG A 271 5.48 -6.41 20.88
N LEU A 272 6.01 -5.21 20.71
CA LEU A 272 7.04 -4.66 21.60
C LEU A 272 6.49 -4.49 23.01
N LEU A 273 5.32 -3.85 23.16
CA LEU A 273 4.67 -3.63 24.44
C LEU A 273 4.33 -4.94 25.16
N ALA A 274 3.91 -5.97 24.42
CA ALA A 274 3.61 -7.28 24.99
C ALA A 274 4.85 -8.05 25.46
N ASN A 275 6.04 -7.73 24.94
CA ASN A 275 7.29 -8.43 25.27
C ASN A 275 8.21 -7.63 26.21
N ASP A 276 7.97 -6.33 26.40
CA ASP A 276 8.75 -5.47 27.29
C ASP A 276 7.85 -4.76 28.33
N PRO A 277 7.68 -5.38 29.52
CA PRO A 277 6.85 -4.82 30.58
C PRO A 277 7.37 -3.49 31.14
N ALA A 278 8.67 -3.21 31.05
CA ALA A 278 9.25 -1.97 31.54
C ALA A 278 8.87 -0.80 30.65
N ILE A 279 8.95 -0.97 29.32
CA ILE A 279 8.46 0.02 28.34
C ILE A 279 6.96 0.22 28.51
N TYR A 280 6.18 -0.86 28.65
CA TYR A 280 4.74 -0.78 28.86
C TYR A 280 4.39 0.03 30.13
N ALA A 281 5.02 -0.27 31.25
CA ALA A 281 4.79 0.44 32.51
C ALA A 281 5.21 1.92 32.45
N ALA A 282 6.30 2.24 31.75
CA ALA A 282 6.73 3.63 31.56
C ALA A 282 5.72 4.45 30.74
N ILE A 283 5.17 3.85 29.68
CA ILE A 283 4.14 4.48 28.83
C ILE A 283 2.87 4.73 29.64
N LEU A 284 2.41 3.77 30.44
CA LEU A 284 1.24 3.95 31.30
C LEU A 284 1.43 5.11 32.29
N LYS A 285 2.62 5.25 32.89
CA LYS A 285 2.92 6.36 33.83
C LYS A 285 2.94 7.74 33.16
N GLY A 286 3.25 7.82 31.87
CA GLY A 286 3.35 9.08 31.11
C GLY A 286 2.08 9.54 30.40
N ILE A 287 1.03 8.72 30.33
CA ILE A 287 -0.17 8.96 29.50
C ILE A 287 -1.44 9.35 30.30
N ILE A 288 -1.43 9.40 31.63
CA ILE A 288 -2.66 9.69 32.39
C ILE A 288 -2.89 11.20 32.57
N PRO A 289 -3.79 11.81 31.75
CA PRO A 289 -4.91 12.56 32.28
C PRO A 289 -6.14 11.63 32.41
N HIS A 290 -6.97 11.88 33.43
CA HIS A 290 -8.05 11.05 33.97
C HIS A 290 -9.16 10.50 33.02
N SER A 291 -9.06 10.59 31.69
CA SER A 291 -10.15 10.27 30.76
C SER A 291 -10.08 8.92 30.02
N LEU A 292 -9.07 8.07 30.26
CA LEU A 292 -8.91 6.79 29.54
C LEU A 292 -8.75 5.56 30.46
N TYR A 293 -9.52 5.50 31.55
CA TYR A 293 -9.64 4.30 32.40
C TYR A 293 -10.15 3.05 31.65
N SER A 294 -10.63 3.17 30.41
CA SER A 294 -11.11 2.04 29.60
C SER A 294 -10.00 1.16 28.99
N ILE A 295 -8.73 1.55 29.10
CA ILE A 295 -7.58 0.75 28.59
C ILE A 295 -7.00 -0.19 29.68
N GLU A 296 -7.34 0.02 30.96
CA GLU A 296 -6.86 -0.83 32.07
C GLU A 296 -7.32 -2.30 31.97
N LEU A 297 -8.29 -2.62 31.11
CA LEU A 297 -8.82 -3.98 30.95
C LEU A 297 -8.18 -4.83 29.84
N LEU A 298 -7.20 -4.32 29.08
CA LEU A 298 -6.88 -4.90 27.76
C LEU A 298 -5.53 -5.58 27.55
N ILE A 299 -4.56 -5.55 28.47
CA ILE A 299 -3.27 -6.22 28.21
C ILE A 299 -2.74 -6.94 29.45
N HIS A 300 -3.34 -8.09 29.74
CA HIS A 300 -2.72 -9.16 30.54
C HIS A 300 -2.60 -10.43 29.71
N PHE A 301 -2.01 -10.36 28.52
CA PHE A 301 -1.85 -11.54 27.65
C PHE A 301 -0.43 -11.73 27.13
N ARG A 302 0.09 -12.90 27.51
CA ARG A 302 1.41 -13.47 27.25
C ARG A 302 1.53 -13.87 25.79
N ALA A 303 2.49 -13.32 25.06
CA ALA A 303 2.80 -13.75 23.70
C ALA A 303 3.29 -15.21 23.71
N LYS A 304 2.60 -16.11 23.01
CA LYS A 304 3.17 -17.39 22.58
C LYS A 304 3.60 -17.28 21.12
N SER A 305 4.82 -17.77 20.89
CA SER A 305 5.63 -17.79 19.66
C SER A 305 4.91 -18.25 18.41
#